data_AF-A0ABC9QY37-F1
#
_entry.id   AF-A0ABC9QY37-F1
#
_cell.length_a   1.000
_cell.length_b   1.000
_cell.length_c   1.000
_cell.angle_alpha   90.00
_cell.angle_beta   90.00
_cell.angle_gamma   90.00
#
_symmetry.space_group_name_H-M   'P 1'
#
loop_
_entity.id
_entity.type
_entity.pdbx_description
1 polymer ?
#
loop_
_entity_poly.entity_id
_entity_poly.type
_entity_poly.pdbx_seq_one_letter_code
_entity_poly.pdbx_strand_id
1 'polypeptide(L)' 'MGITLEELEKCFNKAVNEEAEYVAVQIEMDGFPSDEVIINDKHNIDSKLAYYKKTYN' A
#
# COMPACT_ATOMS: atom_id res chain seq x y z
N MET A 1 0.74 12.37 -12.13
CA MET A 1 1.65 11.22 -12.12
C MET A 1 1.00 10.24 -11.16
N GLY A 2 0.23 9.29 -11.70
CA GLY A 2 -0.55 8.36 -10.88
C GLY A 2 0.39 7.39 -10.19
N ILE A 3 0.16 7.14 -8.91
CA ILE A 3 0.87 6.12 -8.14
C ILE A 3 0.56 4.78 -8.79
N THR A 4 1.55 4.17 -9.43
CA THR A 4 1.40 2.86 -10.06
C THR A 4 1.52 1.77 -9.00
N LEU A 5 1.02 0.57 -9.29
CA LEU A 5 1.21 -0.61 -8.45
C LEU A 5 2.69 -0.84 -8.08
N GLU A 6 3.61 -0.43 -8.96
CA GLU A 6 5.05 -0.47 -8.71
C GLU A 6 5.52 0.48 -7.59
N GLU A 7 4.94 1.68 -7.48
CA GLU A 7 5.27 2.61 -6.39
C GLU A 7 4.74 2.11 -5.05
N LEU A 8 3.55 1.50 -5.06
CA LEU A 8 2.99 0.82 -3.89
C LEU A 8 3.93 -0.30 -3.42
N GLU A 9 4.37 -1.15 -4.34
CA GLU A 9 5.31 -2.24 -4.04
C GLU A 9 6.65 -1.72 -3.50
N LYS A 10 7.20 -0.65 -4.09
CA LYS A 10 8.43 -0.02 -3.58
C LYS A 10 8.25 0.51 -2.15
N CYS A 11 7.12 1.14 -1.85
CA CYS A 11 6.81 1.65 -0.51
C CYS A 11 6.75 0.52 0.52
N PHE A 12 6.03 -0.55 0.21
CA PHE A 12 5.90 -1.71 1.10
C PHE A 12 7.25 -2.42 1.31
N ASN A 13 8.00 -2.69 0.23
CA ASN A 13 9.32 -3.32 0.32
C ASN A 13 10.31 -2.46 1.12
N LYS A 14 10.24 -1.14 1.00
CA LYS A 14 11.05 -0.23 1.82
C LYS A 14 10.72 -0.37 3.30
N ALA A 15 9.43 -0.39 3.65
CA ALA A 15 8.99 -0.56 5.04
C ALA A 15 9.47 -1.90 5.64
N VAL A 16 9.43 -2.99 4.86
CA VAL A 16 9.99 -4.29 5.28
C VAL A 16 11.50 -4.20 5.50
N ASN A 17 12.23 -3.62 4.55
CA ASN A 17 13.69 -3.51 4.63
C ASN A 17 14.18 -2.60 5.77
N GLU A 18 13.40 -1.58 6.13
CA GLU A 18 13.68 -0.67 7.25
C GLU A 18 13.16 -1.20 8.60
N GLU A 19 12.59 -2.41 8.64
CA GLU A 19 11.94 -3.00 9.82
C GLU A 19 10.90 -2.05 10.45
N ALA A 20 10.20 -1.27 9.62
CA ALA A 20 9.23 -0.30 10.08
C ALA A 20 8.03 -1.00 10.73
N GLU A 21 7.59 -0.49 11.89
CA GLU A 21 6.42 -1.04 12.59
C GLU A 21 5.12 -0.83 11.80
N TYR A 22 5.06 0.19 10.95
CA TYR A 22 3.88 0.52 10.15
C TYR A 22 4.27 1.06 8.77
N VAL A 23 3.40 0.84 7.79
CA VAL A 23 3.40 1.50 6.48
C VAL A 23 2.06 2.17 6.25
N ALA A 24 2.08 3.41 5.75
CA ALA A 24 0.89 4.17 5.41
C ALA A 24 0.90 4.51 3.91
N VAL A 25 -0.23 4.30 3.25
CA VAL A 25 -0.40 4.63 1.83
C VAL A 25 -1.71 5.36 1.62
N GLN A 26 -1.71 6.30 0.67
CA GLN A 26 -2.89 7.01 0.22
C GLN A 26 -3.33 6.40 -1.11
N ILE A 27 -4.59 5.98 -1.20
CA ILE A 27 -5.15 5.29 -2.36
C ILE A 27 -6.37 6.06 -2.84
N GLU A 28 -6.38 6.40 -4.13
CA GLU A 28 -7.55 6.90 -4.84
C GLU A 28 -8.45 5.69 -5.18
N MET A 29 -9.74 5.79 -4.85
CA MET A 29 -10.72 4.72 -5.07
C MET A 29 -11.96 5.25 -5.78
N ASP A 30 -12.38 4.57 -6.84
CA ASP A 30 -13.60 4.88 -7.57
C ASP A 30 -14.82 4.81 -6.64
N GLY A 31 -15.66 5.85 -6.70
CA GLY A 31 -16.88 5.94 -5.90
C GLY A 31 -16.69 6.56 -4.52
N PHE A 32 -15.48 6.97 -4.14
CA PHE A 32 -15.22 7.74 -2.92
C PHE A 32 -14.95 9.21 -3.22
N PRO A 33 -15.41 10.14 -2.36
CA PRO A 33 -15.28 11.58 -2.59
C PRO A 33 -13.86 12.10 -2.36
N SER A 34 -12.99 11.30 -1.77
CA SER A 34 -11.60 11.64 -1.44
C SER A 34 -10.76 10.38 -1.31
N ASP A 35 -9.45 10.55 -1.47
CA ASP A 35 -8.48 9.49 -1.24
C ASP A 35 -8.56 8.94 0.19
N GLU A 36 -8.29 7.65 0.33
CA GLU A 36 -8.27 6.97 1.61
C GLU A 36 -6.84 6.70 2.06
N VAL A 37 -6.55 6.92 3.35
CA VAL A 37 -5.25 6.60 3.94
C VAL A 37 -5.36 5.28 4.68
N ILE A 38 -4.57 4.29 4.25
CA ILE A 38 -4.57 2.96 4.81
C ILE A 38 -3.24 2.71 5.51
N ILE A 39 -3.30 2.37 6.79
CA ILE A 39 -2.14 2.06 7.63
C ILE A 39 -2.14 0.57 7.92
N ASN A 40 -1.01 -0.09 7.68
CA ASN A 40 -0.81 -1.51 7.98
C ASN A 40 0.38 -1.66 8.92
N ASP A 41 0.24 -2.49 9.95
CA ASP A 41 1.35 -2.90 10.80
C ASP A 41 2.25 -3.91 10.08
N LYS A 42 3.48 -4.06 10.57
CA LYS A 42 4.50 -4.94 9.98
C LYS A 42 4.06 -6.37 9.71
N HIS A 43 3.17 -6.94 10.51
CA HIS A 43 2.73 -8.33 10.35
C HIS A 43 1.80 -8.49 9.14
N ASN A 44 1.18 -7.40 8.70
CA ASN A 44 0.20 -7.39 7.63
C ASN A 44 0.75 -6.84 6.31
N ILE A 45 1.97 -6.30 6.29
CA ILE A 45 2.56 -5.64 5.09
C ILE A 45 2.57 -6.60 3.88
N ASP A 46 3.14 -7.80 4.01
CA ASP A 46 3.23 -8.74 2.89
C ASP A 46 1.85 -9.20 2.39
N SER A 47 0.95 -9.53 3.31
CA SER A 47 -0.41 -9.98 2.99
C SER A 47 -1.23 -8.87 2.31
N LYS A 48 -1.03 -7.62 2.72
CA LYS A 48 -1.69 -6.46 2.14
C LYS A 48 -1.14 -6.10 0.77
N LEU A 49 0.17 -6.18 0.57
CA LEU A 49 0.77 -6.00 -0.76
C LEU A 49 0.21 -7.02 -1.75
N ALA A 50 0.12 -8.30 -1.34
CA ALA A 50 -0.48 -9.35 -2.17
C ALA A 50 -1.95 -9.08 -2.51
N TYR A 51 -2.73 -8.57 -1.54
CA TYR A 51 -4.11 -8.17 -1.77
C TYR A 51 -4.20 -7.06 -2.83
N TYR A 52 -3.43 -5.99 -2.71
CA TYR A 52 -3.45 -4.88 -3.68
C TYR A 52 -3.04 -5.34 -5.07
N LYS A 53 -2.00 -6.18 -5.18
CA LYS A 53 -1.60 -6.80 -6.45
C LYS A 53 -2.71 -7.65 -7.08
N LYS A 54 -3.59 -8.26 -6.29
CA LYS A 54 -4.71 -9.05 -6.83
C LYS A 54 -5.89 -8.17 -7.26
N THR A 55 -6.18 -7.12 -6.50
CA THR A 55 -7.36 -6.27 -6.71
C THR A 55 -7.19 -5.32 -7.89
N TYR A 56 -5.97 -4.86 -8.17
CA TYR A 56 -5.69 -3.79 -9.12
C TYR A 56 -4.81 -4.21 -10.32
N ASN A 57 -4.60 -5.52 -10.52
CA ASN A 57 -3.86 -6.08 -11.67
C ASN A 57 -4.79 -6.61 -12.76
#